data_AF-K3WLB8-F1
#
_entry.id   AF-K3WLB8-F1
#
_cell.length_a   1.000
_cell.length_b   1.000
_cell.length_c   1.000
_cell.angle_alpha   90.00
_cell.angle_beta   90.00
_cell.angle_gamma   90.00
#
_symmetry.space_group_name_H-M   'P 1'
#
loop_
_entity.id
_entity.type
_entity.pdbx_description
1 polymer ?
#
loop_
_entity_poly.entity_id
_entity_poly.type
_entity_poly.pdbx_seq_one_letter_code
_entity_poly.pdbx_strand_id
1 'polypeptide(L)'
;MGPKKAKKEKKGGKGGGSKKAAGGDDSDPAKEHEAERLELVKQAKTLLEMTKKEEQAFNEFQQQREKINYFWIVEKKNFEDRKAELRNKERERQDLEEKHQVEIKVYKQRVKHLLYEHQNDITALKKEMETSLKISQDDYRENERELKADKRRLKFDLKEIELSHEDYLKSLKQEQDRRITVLRQEFERHAKELQQKYERKRKAFRDDLEVKRKADTQQIEEKKNLHIAHLMTAHEKAFGEIKNYYNDITHNNLDLIKSLKEEVSEMKKKEAQDEKLMFEISQENKRMSEPLKRALQDVEKLRKNIKVYQEERIELRTAKAQLLVLEEEYATLSWEYEVLQQRFAQVQNEYAELNDQFQRSIYDVQQKTGLKNLLLEKKMDAMTIRLEQKDAELNEVLLHAKLEPAIVDRVKGRLDDIMANKNQDLRELEKEMANVARLQKELASAMELKMSEYGLPFDELGFTTAVRGLGQPAPAGAIKSIGATGAASMLKKKTAHAPLAAEISALSPSKAIGVGSSNQTSRK
;
A
#
# COMPACT_ATOMS: atom_id res chain seq x y z
N MET A 1 44.41 -6.51 83.03
CA MET A 1 44.42 -7.47 84.16
C MET A 1 45.73 -7.31 84.94
N GLY A 2 45.72 -7.62 86.23
CA GLY A 2 46.75 -7.24 87.20
C GLY A 2 47.91 -8.24 87.46
N PRO A 3 48.66 -8.09 88.57
CA PRO A 3 50.12 -8.25 88.58
C PRO A 3 50.69 -9.15 89.72
N LYS A 4 52.02 -9.27 89.83
CA LYS A 4 52.83 -9.66 91.02
C LYS A 4 54.30 -9.23 90.77
N LYS A 5 55.12 -8.54 91.61
CA LYS A 5 55.34 -8.35 93.07
C LYS A 5 56.01 -9.51 93.85
N ALA A 6 57.29 -9.31 94.26
CA ALA A 6 57.92 -9.56 95.58
C ALA A 6 59.46 -9.34 95.51
N LYS A 7 60.08 -8.35 96.18
CA LYS A 7 60.68 -8.31 97.56
C LYS A 7 62.03 -9.08 97.72
N LYS A 8 63.18 -8.51 98.15
CA LYS A 8 63.64 -7.82 99.43
C LYS A 8 64.35 -8.86 100.36
N GLU A 9 65.56 -8.71 100.94
CA GLU A 9 66.11 -7.75 101.96
C GLU A 9 67.67 -7.88 102.13
N LYS A 10 68.45 -6.80 102.46
CA LYS A 10 69.20 -6.45 103.73
C LYS A 10 70.29 -7.47 104.23
N LYS A 11 71.35 -7.14 105.03
CA LYS A 11 71.72 -5.98 105.92
C LYS A 11 73.22 -6.01 106.38
N GLY A 12 73.82 -4.84 106.72
CA GLY A 12 74.91 -4.62 107.73
C GLY A 12 76.37 -5.02 107.34
N GLY A 13 77.49 -4.51 107.91
CA GLY A 13 77.82 -3.48 108.95
C GLY A 13 79.16 -3.84 109.68
N LYS A 14 79.90 -3.02 110.47
CA LYS A 14 79.97 -1.55 110.74
C LYS A 14 81.15 -1.23 111.75
N GLY A 15 82.12 -0.35 111.40
CA GLY A 15 83.08 0.31 112.34
C GLY A 15 84.46 -0.37 112.53
N GLY A 16 85.52 0.26 113.10
CA GLY A 16 85.76 1.68 113.42
C GLY A 16 86.86 1.95 114.50
N GLY A 17 87.73 2.96 114.30
CA GLY A 17 88.58 3.68 115.33
C GLY A 17 89.66 2.92 116.14
N SER A 18 90.59 3.53 116.92
CA SER A 18 91.19 4.90 116.94
C SER A 18 92.35 5.02 117.99
N LYS A 19 93.28 6.00 117.87
CA LYS A 19 94.10 6.65 118.96
C LYS A 19 95.15 5.75 119.69
N LYS A 20 96.16 6.21 120.49
CA LYS A 20 96.85 7.49 120.90
C LYS A 20 98.24 7.06 121.50
N ALA A 21 99.41 7.69 121.28
CA ALA A 21 100.05 8.91 121.87
C ALA A 21 100.88 8.75 123.18
N ALA A 22 102.07 9.42 123.23
CA ALA A 22 102.99 9.75 124.37
C ALA A 22 103.68 8.59 125.16
N GLY A 23 104.84 8.75 125.83
CA GLY A 23 105.86 9.83 125.91
C GLY A 23 106.75 9.77 127.20
N GLY A 24 108.05 10.09 127.14
CA GLY A 24 109.02 10.24 128.28
C GLY A 24 109.56 8.93 128.92
N ASP A 25 110.68 8.88 129.66
CA ASP A 25 111.80 9.83 129.91
C ASP A 25 113.03 9.12 130.57
N ASP A 26 114.20 9.79 130.55
CA ASP A 26 115.38 9.77 131.46
C ASP A 26 116.53 8.68 131.51
N SER A 27 117.77 9.22 131.46
CA SER A 27 119.15 8.88 131.93
C SER A 27 119.86 7.48 131.91
N ASP A 28 120.90 7.39 131.04
CA ASP A 28 122.37 7.09 131.20
C ASP A 28 122.89 6.14 132.35
N PRO A 29 124.05 5.41 132.23
CA PRO A 29 125.03 5.40 131.14
C PRO A 29 125.61 4.03 130.69
N ALA A 30 125.75 3.83 129.37
CA ALA A 30 126.79 2.99 128.73
C ALA A 30 126.89 3.33 127.23
N LYS A 31 127.90 4.10 126.82
CA LYS A 31 127.95 4.76 125.51
C LYS A 31 128.45 3.85 124.36
N GLU A 32 128.14 4.27 123.13
CA GLU A 32 128.67 3.83 121.81
C GLU A 32 127.96 2.75 120.97
N HIS A 33 126.91 2.04 121.43
CA HIS A 33 126.24 0.99 120.61
C HIS A 33 124.79 1.28 120.13
N GLU A 34 124.21 2.46 120.38
CA GLU A 34 122.77 2.70 120.14
C GLU A 34 122.40 3.42 118.83
N ALA A 35 123.33 4.16 118.21
CA ALA A 35 123.06 4.92 116.97
C ALA A 35 122.67 3.99 115.79
N GLU A 36 123.32 2.83 115.67
CA GLU A 36 123.18 1.89 114.56
C GLU A 36 121.79 1.21 114.55
N ARG A 37 121.17 0.98 115.72
CA ARG A 37 119.80 0.44 115.81
C ARG A 37 118.75 1.41 115.27
N LEU A 38 118.95 2.73 115.42
CA LEU A 38 117.93 3.71 115.06
C LEU A 38 117.77 3.88 113.55
N GLU A 39 118.85 3.70 112.78
CA GLU A 39 118.81 3.73 111.32
C GLU A 39 118.13 2.49 110.75
N LEU A 40 118.42 1.30 111.29
CA LEU A 40 117.76 0.05 110.92
C LEU A 40 116.23 0.12 111.12
N VAL A 41 115.75 0.75 112.19
CA VAL A 41 114.31 0.95 112.43
C VAL A 41 113.67 1.92 111.42
N LYS A 42 114.40 2.93 110.93
CA LYS A 42 113.92 3.81 109.85
C LYS A 42 113.82 3.05 108.52
N GLN A 43 114.84 2.27 108.17
CA GLN A 43 114.84 1.40 106.97
C GLN A 43 113.71 0.36 107.01
N ALA A 44 113.44 -0.25 108.17
CA ALA A 44 112.32 -1.18 108.34
C ALA A 44 110.95 -0.51 108.11
N LYS A 45 110.77 0.76 108.53
CA LYS A 45 109.53 1.51 108.28
C LYS A 45 109.32 1.88 106.82
N THR A 46 110.37 2.33 106.12
CA THR A 46 110.26 2.68 104.69
C THR A 46 109.99 1.44 103.83
N LEU A 47 110.63 0.30 104.13
CA LEU A 47 110.32 -0.98 103.50
C LEU A 47 108.84 -1.38 103.73
N LEU A 48 108.34 -1.27 104.96
CA LEU A 48 106.95 -1.60 105.28
C LEU A 48 105.91 -0.68 104.62
N GLU A 49 106.25 0.59 104.39
CA GLU A 49 105.42 1.50 103.57
C GLU A 49 105.45 1.16 102.07
N MET A 50 106.59 0.71 101.55
CA MET A 50 106.69 0.21 100.17
C MET A 50 105.84 -1.06 99.98
N THR A 51 105.95 -2.04 100.88
CA THR A 51 105.11 -3.26 100.85
C THR A 51 103.61 -2.93 100.91
N LYS A 52 103.19 -1.96 101.72
CA LYS A 52 101.78 -1.51 101.77
C LYS A 52 101.31 -0.83 100.48
N LYS A 53 102.19 -0.10 99.77
CA LYS A 53 101.87 0.47 98.46
C LYS A 53 101.77 -0.61 97.39
N GLU A 54 102.63 -1.63 97.46
CA GLU A 54 102.56 -2.82 96.60
C GLU A 54 101.28 -3.62 96.84
N GLU A 55 100.85 -3.82 98.09
CA GLU A 55 99.55 -4.43 98.43
C GLU A 55 98.36 -3.63 97.89
N GLN A 56 98.40 -2.30 97.96
CA GLN A 56 97.36 -1.42 97.40
C GLN A 56 97.31 -1.52 95.87
N ALA A 57 98.46 -1.40 95.19
CA ALA A 57 98.57 -1.55 93.75
C ALA A 57 98.15 -2.96 93.27
N PHE A 58 98.48 -4.00 94.03
CA PHE A 58 98.02 -5.37 93.75
C PHE A 58 96.49 -5.48 93.87
N ASN A 59 95.88 -4.93 94.92
CA ASN A 59 94.43 -4.91 95.08
C ASN A 59 93.72 -4.11 93.97
N GLU A 60 94.28 -2.96 93.56
CA GLU A 60 93.75 -2.21 92.41
C GLU A 60 93.85 -3.01 91.11
N PHE A 61 94.98 -3.68 90.87
CA PHE A 61 95.17 -4.57 89.73
C PHE A 61 94.22 -5.76 89.76
N GLN A 62 93.93 -6.34 90.93
CA GLN A 62 92.90 -7.38 91.09
C GLN A 62 91.51 -6.85 90.70
N GLN A 63 91.10 -5.69 91.21
CA GLN A 63 89.81 -5.09 90.85
C GLN A 63 89.72 -4.71 89.37
N GLN A 64 90.81 -4.24 88.76
CA GLN A 64 90.86 -3.96 87.32
C GLN A 64 90.74 -5.26 86.51
N ARG A 65 91.47 -6.32 86.91
CA ARG A 65 91.38 -7.66 86.30
C ARG A 65 89.97 -8.24 86.40
N GLU A 66 89.31 -8.11 87.55
CA GLU A 66 87.92 -8.53 87.76
C GLU A 66 86.93 -7.73 86.91
N LYS A 67 87.09 -6.40 86.84
CA LYS A 67 86.27 -5.54 85.96
C LYS A 67 86.44 -5.90 84.48
N ILE A 68 87.68 -6.08 84.02
CA ILE A 68 87.97 -6.49 82.64
C ILE A 68 87.38 -7.88 82.35
N ASN A 69 87.51 -8.83 83.28
CA ASN A 69 86.91 -10.16 83.13
C ASN A 69 85.37 -10.10 83.10
N TYR A 70 84.75 -9.29 83.97
CA TYR A 70 83.30 -9.07 83.95
C TYR A 70 82.83 -8.45 82.63
N PHE A 71 83.49 -7.39 82.14
CA PHE A 71 83.19 -6.81 80.83
C PHE A 71 83.39 -7.81 79.69
N TRP A 72 84.45 -8.64 79.74
CA TRP A 72 84.69 -9.69 78.74
C TRP A 72 83.58 -10.75 78.75
N ILE A 73 83.14 -11.23 79.92
CA ILE A 73 82.04 -12.19 80.05
C ILE A 73 80.73 -11.58 79.54
N VAL A 74 80.42 -10.35 79.95
CA VAL A 74 79.18 -9.65 79.54
C VAL A 74 79.17 -9.38 78.04
N GLU A 75 80.26 -8.87 77.47
CA GLU A 75 80.27 -8.52 76.05
C GLU A 75 80.40 -9.74 75.14
N LYS A 76 81.07 -10.81 75.60
CA LYS A 76 81.01 -12.13 74.97
C LYS A 76 79.58 -12.67 74.96
N LYS A 77 78.86 -12.58 76.08
CA LYS A 77 77.45 -12.99 76.15
C LYS A 77 76.57 -12.12 75.24
N ASN A 78 76.71 -10.79 75.28
CA ASN A 78 75.98 -9.87 74.39
C ASN A 78 76.23 -10.18 72.91
N PHE A 79 77.46 -10.57 72.55
CA PHE A 79 77.81 -11.01 71.21
C PHE A 79 77.17 -12.37 70.84
N GLU A 80 77.18 -13.34 71.74
CA GLU A 80 76.51 -14.64 71.58
C GLU A 80 74.98 -14.48 71.44
N ASP A 81 74.37 -13.62 72.26
CA ASP A 81 72.95 -13.27 72.24
C ASP A 81 72.58 -12.57 70.90
N ARG A 82 73.30 -11.52 70.48
CA ARG A 82 73.10 -10.87 69.17
C ARG A 82 73.29 -11.85 67.99
N LYS A 83 74.24 -12.78 68.10
CA LYS A 83 74.46 -13.84 67.10
C LYS A 83 73.35 -14.89 67.11
N ALA A 84 72.63 -15.07 68.21
CA ALA A 84 71.40 -15.87 68.26
C ALA A 84 70.21 -15.09 67.65
N GLU A 85 70.05 -13.81 67.97
CA GLU A 85 69.02 -12.94 67.39
C GLU A 85 69.12 -12.84 65.87
N LEU A 86 70.33 -12.62 65.31
CA LEU A 86 70.56 -12.62 63.87
C LEU A 86 70.17 -13.95 63.21
N ARG A 87 70.48 -15.09 63.84
CA ARG A 87 70.05 -16.43 63.36
C ARG A 87 68.54 -16.67 63.49
N ASN A 88 67.86 -15.98 64.39
CA ASN A 88 66.39 -16.02 64.47
C ASN A 88 65.78 -15.13 63.38
N LYS A 89 66.28 -13.91 63.19
CA LYS A 89 65.81 -12.99 62.14
C LYS A 89 66.03 -13.53 60.74
N GLU A 90 67.15 -14.22 60.50
CA GLU A 90 67.41 -14.89 59.23
C GLU A 90 66.45 -16.07 58.98
N ARG A 91 66.05 -16.81 60.02
CA ARG A 91 65.01 -17.84 59.91
C ARG A 91 63.62 -17.24 59.70
N GLU A 92 63.25 -16.19 60.42
CA GLU A 92 61.99 -15.45 60.20
C GLU A 92 61.91 -14.90 58.76
N ARG A 93 63.02 -14.41 58.20
CA ARG A 93 63.12 -13.97 56.79
C ARG A 93 62.86 -15.12 55.83
N GLN A 94 63.50 -16.27 56.05
CA GLN A 94 63.30 -17.48 55.24
C GLN A 94 61.85 -17.98 55.32
N ASP A 95 61.26 -18.08 56.52
CA ASP A 95 59.86 -18.47 56.73
C ASP A 95 58.87 -17.54 55.99
N LEU A 96 59.15 -16.23 55.96
CA LEU A 96 58.33 -15.25 55.25
C LEU A 96 58.49 -15.36 53.72
N GLU A 97 59.70 -15.61 53.24
CA GLU A 97 59.97 -15.84 51.81
C GLU A 97 59.32 -17.14 51.32
N GLU A 98 59.35 -18.21 52.10
CA GLU A 98 58.65 -19.47 51.80
C GLU A 98 57.13 -19.27 51.74
N LYS A 99 56.54 -18.59 52.74
CA LYS A 99 55.10 -18.23 52.74
C LYS A 99 54.74 -17.42 51.51
N HIS A 100 55.52 -16.39 51.17
CA HIS A 100 55.26 -15.55 50.01
C HIS A 100 55.39 -16.34 48.68
N GLN A 101 56.34 -17.27 48.58
CA GLN A 101 56.43 -18.17 47.42
C GLN A 101 55.21 -19.11 47.31
N VAL A 102 54.67 -19.60 48.43
CA VAL A 102 53.43 -20.41 48.45
C VAL A 102 52.23 -19.56 48.03
N GLU A 103 52.08 -18.35 48.57
CA GLU A 103 51.04 -17.40 48.16
C GLU A 103 51.10 -17.11 46.66
N ILE A 104 52.28 -16.81 46.11
CA ILE A 104 52.47 -16.60 44.66
C ILE A 104 52.02 -17.83 43.86
N LYS A 105 52.30 -19.05 44.32
CA LYS A 105 51.84 -20.30 43.66
C LYS A 105 50.32 -20.41 43.70
N VAL A 106 49.69 -20.14 44.85
CA VAL A 106 48.22 -20.15 45.00
C VAL A 106 47.56 -19.08 44.13
N TYR A 107 48.07 -17.84 44.10
CA TYR A 107 47.56 -16.79 43.23
C TYR A 107 47.72 -17.14 41.74
N LYS A 108 48.89 -17.67 41.32
CA LYS A 108 49.09 -18.17 39.95
C LYS A 108 48.11 -19.30 39.61
N GLN A 109 47.83 -20.21 40.54
CA GLN A 109 46.84 -21.27 40.34
C GLN A 109 45.43 -20.70 40.22
N ARG A 110 45.03 -19.77 41.09
CA ARG A 110 43.71 -19.12 41.07
C ARG A 110 43.47 -18.36 39.77
N VAL A 111 44.47 -17.60 39.29
CA VAL A 111 44.39 -16.92 37.98
C VAL A 111 44.24 -17.92 36.84
N LYS A 112 44.97 -19.05 36.86
CA LYS A 112 44.78 -20.12 35.87
C LYS A 112 43.36 -20.70 35.89
N HIS A 113 42.81 -20.99 37.08
CA HIS A 113 41.44 -21.52 37.21
C HIS A 113 40.42 -20.53 36.65
N LEU A 114 40.51 -19.25 37.06
CA LEU A 114 39.62 -18.20 36.56
C LEU A 114 39.68 -18.05 35.02
N LEU A 115 40.88 -18.14 34.43
CA LEU A 115 41.04 -18.12 32.97
C LEU A 115 40.44 -19.35 32.29
N TYR A 116 40.56 -20.54 32.89
CA TYR A 116 39.90 -21.75 32.37
C TYR A 116 38.37 -21.70 32.53
N GLU A 117 37.86 -21.19 33.65
CA GLU A 117 36.42 -20.95 33.87
C GLU A 117 35.87 -19.98 32.82
N HIS A 118 36.48 -18.80 32.68
CA HIS A 118 36.10 -17.83 31.64
C HIS A 118 36.15 -18.42 30.22
N GLN A 119 37.18 -19.23 29.90
CA GLN A 119 37.31 -19.88 28.60
C GLN A 119 36.22 -20.96 28.38
N ASN A 120 35.84 -21.69 29.42
CA ASN A 120 34.76 -22.66 29.39
C ASN A 120 33.40 -21.97 29.22
N ASP A 121 33.13 -20.90 29.96
CA ASP A 121 31.91 -20.10 29.86
C ASP A 121 31.76 -19.49 28.46
N ILE A 122 32.83 -18.90 27.91
CA ILE A 122 32.85 -18.40 26.52
C ILE A 122 32.57 -19.53 25.52
N THR A 123 33.10 -20.74 25.75
CA THR A 123 32.87 -21.89 24.87
C THR A 123 31.43 -22.39 24.98
N ALA A 124 30.87 -22.41 26.19
CA ALA A 124 29.49 -22.81 26.46
C ALA A 124 28.50 -21.84 25.82
N LEU A 125 28.68 -20.53 26.02
CA LEU A 125 27.85 -19.48 25.39
C LEU A 125 27.94 -19.53 23.87
N LYS A 126 29.13 -19.71 23.29
CA LYS A 126 29.28 -19.88 21.83
C LYS A 126 28.51 -21.09 21.32
N LYS A 127 28.64 -22.24 21.98
CA LYS A 127 27.89 -23.45 21.64
C LYS A 127 26.39 -23.25 21.74
N GLU A 128 25.91 -22.59 22.80
CA GLU A 128 24.49 -22.27 22.98
C GLU A 128 23.97 -21.38 21.85
N MET A 129 24.69 -20.28 21.53
CA MET A 129 24.36 -19.40 20.41
C MET A 129 24.35 -20.13 19.07
N GLU A 130 25.33 -21.00 18.81
CA GLU A 130 25.36 -21.84 17.59
C GLU A 130 24.17 -22.81 17.53
N THR A 131 23.81 -23.44 18.65
CA THR A 131 22.63 -24.33 18.69
C THR A 131 21.31 -23.58 18.51
N SER A 132 21.17 -22.41 19.14
CA SER A 132 20.00 -21.54 18.99
C SER A 132 19.83 -21.02 17.56
N LEU A 133 20.94 -20.56 16.95
CA LEU A 133 20.97 -20.16 15.54
C LEU A 133 20.60 -21.33 14.61
N LYS A 134 21.08 -22.54 14.91
CA LYS A 134 20.75 -23.72 14.11
C LYS A 134 19.28 -24.12 14.22
N ILE A 135 18.71 -24.12 15.43
CA ILE A 135 17.28 -24.37 15.65
C ILE A 135 16.46 -23.37 14.83
N SER A 136 16.73 -22.07 14.98
CA SER A 136 16.04 -21.03 14.21
C SER A 136 16.18 -21.21 12.68
N GLN A 137 17.36 -21.61 12.18
CA GLN A 137 17.54 -21.91 10.75
C GLN A 137 16.73 -23.12 10.27
N ASP A 138 16.62 -24.17 11.10
CA ASP A 138 15.84 -25.37 10.77
C ASP A 138 14.33 -25.08 10.88
N ASP A 139 13.89 -24.27 11.85
CA ASP A 139 12.51 -23.75 11.95
C ASP A 139 12.14 -22.93 10.70
N TYR A 140 13.01 -22.03 10.23
CA TYR A 140 12.77 -21.26 8.99
C TYR A 140 12.66 -22.18 7.77
N ARG A 141 13.44 -23.27 7.70
CA ARG A 141 13.37 -24.25 6.61
C ARG A 141 12.09 -25.08 6.66
N GLU A 142 11.58 -25.39 7.86
CA GLU A 142 10.31 -26.07 8.04
C GLU A 142 9.14 -25.18 7.61
N ASN A 143 9.06 -23.96 8.14
CA ASN A 143 8.08 -22.95 7.73
C ASN A 143 8.10 -22.70 6.21
N GLU A 144 9.28 -22.65 5.58
CA GLU A 144 9.37 -22.49 4.11
C GLU A 144 8.83 -23.70 3.34
N ARG A 145 8.97 -24.93 3.87
CA ARG A 145 8.40 -26.15 3.29
C ARG A 145 6.88 -26.18 3.44
N GLU A 146 6.36 -25.80 4.61
CA GLU A 146 4.93 -25.71 4.89
C GLU A 146 4.27 -24.67 3.97
N LEU A 147 4.80 -23.44 3.91
CA LEU A 147 4.32 -22.41 2.99
C LEU A 147 4.36 -22.86 1.51
N LYS A 148 5.35 -23.67 1.12
CA LYS A 148 5.41 -24.30 -0.23
C LYS A 148 4.39 -25.44 -0.41
N ALA A 149 4.00 -26.14 0.65
CA ALA A 149 2.92 -27.13 0.63
C ALA A 149 1.56 -26.44 0.53
N ASP A 150 1.29 -25.46 1.40
CA ASP A 150 0.04 -24.68 1.41
C ASP A 150 -0.17 -23.92 0.11
N LYS A 151 0.88 -23.29 -0.44
CA LYS A 151 0.82 -22.66 -1.77
C LYS A 151 0.47 -23.64 -2.89
N ARG A 152 0.84 -24.92 -2.78
CA ARG A 152 0.44 -25.96 -3.74
C ARG A 152 -0.99 -26.44 -3.48
N ARG A 153 -1.38 -26.60 -2.22
CA ARG A 153 -2.74 -26.96 -1.78
C ARG A 153 -3.75 -25.90 -2.23
N LEU A 154 -3.54 -24.62 -1.90
CA LEU A 154 -4.37 -23.50 -2.34
C LEU A 154 -4.51 -23.39 -3.87
N LYS A 155 -3.45 -23.73 -4.63
CA LYS A 155 -3.53 -23.80 -6.09
C LYS A 155 -4.37 -24.97 -6.59
N PHE A 156 -4.34 -26.10 -5.89
CA PHE A 156 -5.20 -27.25 -6.18
C PHE A 156 -6.66 -26.94 -5.86
N ASP A 157 -6.95 -26.47 -4.64
CA ASP A 157 -8.28 -26.07 -4.19
C ASP A 157 -8.90 -25.01 -5.13
N LEU A 158 -8.11 -24.01 -5.55
CA LEU A 158 -8.55 -23.01 -6.52
C LEU A 158 -8.86 -23.64 -7.89
N LYS A 159 -8.06 -24.61 -8.35
CA LYS A 159 -8.33 -25.28 -9.64
C LYS A 159 -9.53 -26.23 -9.57
N GLU A 160 -9.77 -26.85 -8.42
CA GLU A 160 -10.97 -27.65 -8.16
C GLU A 160 -12.23 -26.77 -8.19
N ILE A 161 -12.19 -25.58 -7.57
CA ILE A 161 -13.27 -24.59 -7.64
C ILE A 161 -13.48 -24.12 -9.09
N GLU A 162 -12.43 -23.76 -9.83
CA GLU A 162 -12.54 -23.40 -11.26
C GLU A 162 -13.22 -24.50 -12.09
N LEU A 163 -12.80 -25.76 -11.93
CA LEU A 163 -13.38 -26.90 -12.65
C LEU A 163 -14.86 -27.12 -12.26
N SER A 164 -15.19 -26.99 -10.98
CA SER A 164 -16.59 -27.08 -10.50
C SER A 164 -17.47 -25.97 -11.10
N HIS A 165 -16.94 -24.76 -11.26
CA HIS A 165 -17.62 -23.63 -11.90
C HIS A 165 -17.77 -23.85 -13.42
N GLU A 166 -16.73 -24.35 -14.09
CA GLU A 166 -16.81 -24.73 -15.50
C GLU A 166 -17.87 -25.81 -15.74
N ASP A 167 -17.95 -26.83 -14.89
CA ASP A 167 -18.92 -27.92 -15.00
C ASP A 167 -20.34 -27.46 -14.66
N TYR A 168 -20.50 -26.57 -13.67
CA TYR A 168 -21.77 -25.89 -13.43
C TYR A 168 -22.23 -25.08 -14.66
N LEU A 169 -21.35 -24.28 -15.27
CA LEU A 169 -21.66 -23.53 -16.50
C LEU A 169 -21.99 -24.45 -17.69
N LYS A 170 -21.28 -25.57 -17.86
CA LYS A 170 -21.62 -26.60 -18.87
C LYS A 170 -23.01 -27.17 -18.63
N SER A 171 -23.36 -27.51 -17.38
CA SER A 171 -24.68 -28.04 -17.03
C SER A 171 -25.80 -27.02 -17.27
N LEU A 172 -25.60 -25.75 -16.90
CA LEU A 172 -26.55 -24.67 -17.11
C LEU A 172 -26.78 -24.40 -18.61
N LYS A 173 -25.71 -24.45 -19.41
CA LYS A 173 -25.80 -24.33 -20.87
C LYS A 173 -26.54 -25.51 -21.49
N GLN A 174 -26.24 -26.75 -21.10
CA GLN A 174 -26.99 -27.94 -21.55
C GLN A 174 -28.48 -27.83 -21.20
N GLU A 175 -28.80 -27.33 -20.02
CA GLU A 175 -30.18 -27.12 -19.58
C GLU A 175 -30.88 -26.00 -20.38
N GLN A 176 -30.18 -24.94 -20.74
CA GLN A 176 -30.67 -23.92 -21.66
C GLN A 176 -30.90 -24.48 -23.08
N ASP A 177 -29.97 -25.26 -23.62
CA ASP A 177 -30.08 -25.88 -24.94
C ASP A 177 -31.25 -26.89 -25.00
N ARG A 178 -31.49 -27.64 -23.92
CA ARG A 178 -32.69 -28.48 -23.75
C ARG A 178 -33.97 -27.64 -23.79
N ARG A 179 -34.06 -26.56 -23.00
CA ARG A 179 -35.23 -25.66 -22.98
C ARG A 179 -35.50 -25.03 -24.34
N ILE A 180 -34.45 -24.58 -25.05
CA ILE A 180 -34.57 -24.06 -26.42
C ILE A 180 -35.10 -25.15 -27.37
N THR A 181 -34.65 -26.40 -27.22
CA THR A 181 -35.11 -27.52 -28.05
C THR A 181 -36.57 -27.87 -27.79
N VAL A 182 -37.00 -27.92 -26.52
CA VAL A 182 -38.41 -28.11 -26.13
C VAL A 182 -39.27 -26.99 -26.70
N LEU A 183 -38.86 -25.73 -26.53
CA LEU A 183 -39.61 -24.58 -27.04
C LEU A 183 -39.73 -24.59 -28.58
N ARG A 184 -38.68 -25.01 -29.29
CA ARG A 184 -38.73 -25.22 -30.74
C ARG A 184 -39.73 -26.32 -31.13
N GLN A 185 -39.74 -27.45 -30.42
CA GLN A 185 -40.71 -28.53 -30.64
C GLN A 185 -42.15 -28.08 -30.36
N GLU A 186 -42.38 -27.27 -29.33
CA GLU A 186 -43.69 -26.68 -29.02
C GLU A 186 -44.15 -25.72 -30.13
N PHE A 187 -43.29 -24.82 -30.60
CA PHE A 187 -43.61 -23.95 -31.74
C PHE A 187 -43.86 -24.73 -33.03
N GLU A 188 -43.07 -25.77 -33.31
CA GLU A 188 -43.27 -26.63 -34.49
C GLU A 188 -44.61 -27.41 -34.38
N ARG A 189 -44.95 -27.91 -33.19
CA ARG A 189 -46.24 -28.54 -32.92
C ARG A 189 -47.40 -27.56 -33.14
N HIS A 190 -47.32 -26.36 -32.57
CA HIS A 190 -48.37 -25.34 -32.75
C HIS A 190 -48.49 -24.88 -34.20
N ALA A 191 -47.38 -24.75 -34.94
CA ALA A 191 -47.41 -24.45 -36.37
C ALA A 191 -48.12 -25.56 -37.17
N LYS A 192 -47.81 -26.84 -36.88
CA LYS A 192 -48.48 -28.00 -37.51
C LYS A 192 -49.97 -28.09 -37.16
N GLU A 193 -50.33 -27.88 -35.89
CA GLU A 193 -51.73 -27.83 -35.43
C GLU A 193 -52.51 -26.71 -36.14
N LEU A 194 -51.91 -25.53 -36.27
CA LEU A 194 -52.51 -24.38 -36.94
C LEU A 194 -52.66 -24.61 -38.45
N GLN A 195 -51.62 -25.09 -39.12
CA GLN A 195 -51.67 -25.48 -40.54
C GLN A 195 -52.78 -26.51 -40.77
N GLN A 196 -52.81 -27.59 -39.98
CA GLN A 196 -53.81 -28.64 -40.13
C GLN A 196 -55.24 -28.14 -39.87
N LYS A 197 -55.43 -27.20 -38.94
CA LYS A 197 -56.72 -26.52 -38.69
C LYS A 197 -57.18 -25.72 -39.92
N TYR A 198 -56.29 -24.98 -40.58
CA TYR A 198 -56.63 -24.24 -41.80
C TYR A 198 -56.78 -25.14 -43.03
N GLU A 199 -56.00 -26.21 -43.15
CA GLU A 199 -56.18 -27.21 -44.20
C GLU A 199 -57.52 -27.94 -44.10
N ARG A 200 -57.95 -28.32 -42.89
CA ARG A 200 -59.28 -28.88 -42.63
C ARG A 200 -60.38 -27.89 -43.02
N LYS A 201 -60.28 -26.61 -42.60
CA LYS A 201 -61.22 -25.55 -43.02
C LYS A 201 -61.27 -25.37 -44.54
N ARG A 202 -60.11 -25.33 -45.20
CA ARG A 202 -59.98 -25.21 -46.67
C ARG A 202 -60.56 -26.42 -47.39
N LYS A 203 -60.41 -27.63 -46.84
CA LYS A 203 -61.03 -28.84 -47.38
C LYS A 203 -62.55 -28.76 -47.24
N ALA A 204 -63.06 -28.54 -46.03
CA ALA A 204 -64.51 -28.42 -45.79
C ALA A 204 -65.17 -27.38 -46.70
N PHE A 205 -64.57 -26.20 -46.88
CA PHE A 205 -65.09 -25.18 -47.78
C PHE A 205 -65.11 -25.60 -49.27
N ARG A 206 -64.15 -26.44 -49.71
CA ARG A 206 -64.19 -27.01 -51.07
C ARG A 206 -65.26 -28.09 -51.19
N ASP A 207 -65.36 -28.97 -50.19
CA ASP A 207 -66.35 -30.03 -50.14
C ASP A 207 -67.78 -29.42 -50.15
N ASP A 208 -68.03 -28.35 -49.38
CA ASP A 208 -69.27 -27.56 -49.37
C ASP A 208 -69.60 -26.95 -50.75
N LEU A 209 -68.60 -26.39 -51.44
CA LEU A 209 -68.77 -25.83 -52.79
C LEU A 209 -69.01 -26.90 -53.85
N GLU A 210 -68.43 -28.09 -53.70
CA GLU A 210 -68.71 -29.24 -54.57
C GLU A 210 -70.11 -29.80 -54.34
N VAL A 211 -70.58 -29.87 -53.09
CA VAL A 211 -71.96 -30.26 -52.76
C VAL A 211 -72.95 -29.27 -53.36
N LYS A 212 -72.73 -27.96 -53.21
CA LYS A 212 -73.56 -26.92 -53.85
C LYS A 212 -73.57 -27.07 -55.36
N ARG A 213 -72.40 -27.19 -56.00
CA ARG A 213 -72.30 -27.38 -57.47
C ARG A 213 -73.05 -28.63 -57.93
N LYS A 214 -72.98 -29.74 -57.19
CA LYS A 214 -73.72 -30.98 -57.49
C LYS A 214 -75.23 -30.76 -57.38
N ALA A 215 -75.71 -30.11 -56.32
CA ALA A 215 -77.12 -29.77 -56.14
C ALA A 215 -77.64 -28.82 -57.24
N ASP A 216 -76.87 -27.77 -57.59
CA ASP A 216 -77.22 -26.85 -58.68
C ASP A 216 -77.28 -27.59 -60.03
N THR A 217 -76.35 -28.51 -60.28
CA THR A 217 -76.33 -29.35 -61.48
C THR A 217 -77.55 -30.26 -61.54
N GLN A 218 -77.89 -30.93 -60.43
CA GLN A 218 -79.10 -31.76 -60.31
C GLN A 218 -80.38 -30.93 -60.55
N GLN A 219 -80.51 -29.74 -59.98
CA GLN A 219 -81.65 -28.86 -60.26
C GLN A 219 -81.74 -28.42 -61.73
N ILE A 220 -80.60 -28.24 -62.40
CA ILE A 220 -80.58 -27.94 -63.84
C ILE A 220 -80.98 -29.17 -64.66
N GLU A 221 -80.52 -30.36 -64.28
CA GLU A 221 -80.92 -31.64 -64.91
C GLU A 221 -82.41 -31.93 -64.70
N GLU A 222 -82.95 -31.74 -63.50
CA GLU A 222 -84.38 -31.86 -63.20
C GLU A 222 -85.21 -30.88 -64.05
N LYS A 223 -84.81 -29.60 -64.13
CA LYS A 223 -85.49 -28.61 -65.00
C LYS A 223 -85.43 -29.00 -66.48
N LYS A 224 -84.30 -29.52 -66.95
CA LYS A 224 -84.16 -30.03 -68.33
C LYS A 224 -85.04 -31.25 -68.56
N ASN A 225 -85.09 -32.19 -67.62
CA ASN A 225 -85.92 -33.40 -67.70
C ASN A 225 -87.41 -33.06 -67.67
N LEU A 226 -87.84 -32.09 -66.84
CA LEU A 226 -89.19 -31.54 -66.85
C LEU A 226 -89.52 -30.85 -68.18
N HIS A 227 -88.58 -30.09 -68.75
CA HIS A 227 -88.78 -29.48 -70.06
C HIS A 227 -88.85 -30.52 -71.18
N ILE A 228 -88.01 -31.56 -71.16
CA ILE A 228 -88.06 -32.70 -72.09
C ILE A 228 -89.39 -33.44 -71.94
N ALA A 229 -89.85 -33.71 -70.71
CA ALA A 229 -91.14 -34.35 -70.48
C ALA A 229 -92.30 -33.48 -71.01
N HIS A 230 -92.27 -32.17 -70.76
CA HIS A 230 -93.25 -31.24 -71.31
C HIS A 230 -93.22 -31.23 -72.85
N LEU A 231 -92.03 -31.16 -73.46
CA LEU A 231 -91.85 -31.20 -74.91
C LEU A 231 -92.34 -32.53 -75.50
N MET A 232 -92.08 -33.66 -74.84
CA MET A 232 -92.64 -34.97 -75.20
C MET A 232 -94.17 -34.98 -75.12
N THR A 233 -94.78 -34.44 -74.07
CA THR A 233 -96.26 -34.35 -73.99
C THR A 233 -96.85 -33.39 -75.02
N ALA A 234 -96.15 -32.31 -75.35
CA ALA A 234 -96.55 -31.36 -76.39
C ALA A 234 -96.44 -31.99 -77.78
N HIS A 235 -95.38 -32.78 -78.04
CA HIS A 235 -95.26 -33.56 -79.27
C HIS A 235 -96.29 -34.68 -79.35
N GLU A 236 -96.55 -35.44 -78.29
CA GLU A 236 -97.60 -36.47 -78.26
C GLU A 236 -98.97 -35.85 -78.53
N LYS A 237 -99.26 -34.69 -77.91
CA LYS A 237 -100.48 -33.92 -78.17
C LYS A 237 -100.52 -33.41 -79.62
N ALA A 238 -99.43 -32.88 -80.15
CA ALA A 238 -99.35 -32.42 -81.54
C ALA A 238 -99.48 -33.59 -82.53
N PHE A 239 -98.93 -34.78 -82.25
CA PHE A 239 -99.14 -35.98 -83.04
C PHE A 239 -100.58 -36.49 -82.95
N GLY A 240 -101.21 -36.36 -81.78
CA GLY A 240 -102.65 -36.59 -81.60
C GLY A 240 -103.49 -35.60 -82.40
N GLU A 241 -103.15 -34.31 -82.36
CA GLU A 241 -103.77 -33.24 -83.14
C GLU A 241 -103.52 -33.40 -84.65
N ILE A 242 -102.38 -33.96 -85.08
CA ILE A 242 -102.11 -34.29 -86.49
C ILE A 242 -102.91 -35.53 -86.93
N LYS A 243 -102.99 -36.58 -86.10
CA LYS A 243 -103.88 -37.73 -86.35
C LYS A 243 -105.34 -37.30 -86.43
N ASN A 244 -105.76 -36.43 -85.51
CA ASN A 244 -107.08 -35.82 -85.54
C ASN A 244 -107.23 -34.94 -86.77
N TYR A 245 -106.25 -34.12 -87.15
CA TYR A 245 -106.29 -33.30 -88.38
C TYR A 245 -106.40 -34.15 -89.66
N TYR A 246 -105.82 -35.35 -89.72
CA TYR A 246 -106.02 -36.26 -90.85
C TYR A 246 -107.38 -37.00 -90.80
N ASN A 247 -107.87 -37.39 -89.62
CA ASN A 247 -109.24 -37.88 -89.45
C ASN A 247 -110.26 -36.78 -89.79
N ASP A 248 -109.99 -35.55 -89.37
CA ASP A 248 -110.75 -34.35 -89.63
C ASP A 248 -110.61 -33.97 -91.09
N ILE A 249 -109.49 -34.18 -91.80
CA ILE A 249 -109.45 -34.07 -93.27
C ILE A 249 -110.37 -35.13 -93.90
N THR A 250 -110.45 -36.36 -93.39
CA THR A 250 -111.43 -37.32 -93.92
C THR A 250 -112.88 -36.92 -93.62
N HIS A 251 -113.15 -36.27 -92.49
CA HIS A 251 -114.48 -35.76 -92.14
C HIS A 251 -114.82 -34.43 -92.83
N ASN A 252 -113.82 -33.58 -93.04
CA ASN A 252 -113.91 -32.24 -93.62
C ASN A 252 -113.77 -32.29 -95.15
N ASN A 253 -113.27 -33.38 -95.76
CA ASN A 253 -113.58 -33.67 -97.17
C ASN A 253 -115.07 -34.00 -97.36
N LEU A 254 -115.72 -34.51 -96.31
CA LEU A 254 -117.16 -34.78 -96.24
C LEU A 254 -117.98 -33.50 -95.95
N ASP A 255 -117.45 -32.60 -95.12
CA ASP A 255 -118.10 -31.33 -94.79
C ASP A 255 -117.69 -30.14 -95.68
N LEU A 256 -116.57 -30.17 -96.41
CA LEU A 256 -116.19 -29.19 -97.46
C LEU A 256 -117.19 -29.19 -98.62
N ILE A 257 -117.83 -30.34 -98.87
CA ILE A 257 -118.97 -30.47 -99.78
C ILE A 257 -120.20 -29.66 -99.29
N LYS A 258 -120.30 -29.37 -97.99
CA LYS A 258 -121.33 -28.49 -97.40
C LYS A 258 -120.85 -27.05 -97.20
N SER A 259 -119.65 -26.83 -96.66
CA SER A 259 -119.18 -25.51 -96.19
C SER A 259 -118.81 -24.53 -97.30
N LEU A 260 -118.51 -25.01 -98.52
CA LEU A 260 -118.39 -24.18 -99.72
C LEU A 260 -119.67 -23.39 -100.09
N LYS A 261 -120.78 -23.58 -99.34
CA LYS A 261 -121.98 -22.72 -99.40
C LYS A 261 -122.06 -21.61 -98.34
N GLU A 262 -121.32 -21.67 -97.23
CA GLU A 262 -121.51 -20.75 -96.08
C GLU A 262 -120.32 -19.80 -95.84
N GLU A 263 -119.14 -20.12 -96.38
CA GLU A 263 -117.89 -19.37 -96.15
C GLU A 263 -117.76 -18.04 -96.93
N VAL A 264 -118.87 -17.50 -97.43
CA VAL A 264 -118.97 -16.13 -97.98
C VAL A 264 -119.23 -15.09 -96.86
N SER A 265 -119.56 -15.52 -95.63
CA SER A 265 -120.22 -14.65 -94.63
C SER A 265 -119.36 -14.03 -93.51
N GLU A 266 -118.22 -14.61 -93.10
CA GLU A 266 -117.55 -14.25 -91.82
C GLU A 266 -116.21 -13.47 -91.90
N MET A 267 -115.92 -12.78 -93.00
CA MET A 267 -114.76 -11.84 -93.11
C MET A 267 -114.95 -10.51 -92.31
N LYS A 268 -115.46 -10.54 -91.07
CA LYS A 268 -115.81 -9.34 -90.27
C LYS A 268 -115.46 -9.36 -88.76
N LYS A 269 -114.64 -10.30 -88.26
CA LYS A 269 -114.31 -10.43 -86.82
C LYS A 269 -112.81 -10.35 -86.47
N LYS A 270 -112.06 -9.37 -86.99
CA LYS A 270 -110.62 -9.18 -86.71
C LYS A 270 -110.21 -7.75 -86.32
N GLU A 271 -110.87 -7.16 -85.33
CA GLU A 271 -110.44 -5.92 -84.67
C GLU A 271 -110.06 -6.09 -83.18
N ALA A 272 -110.27 -7.27 -82.60
CA ALA A 272 -110.11 -7.49 -81.14
C ALA A 272 -108.70 -7.93 -80.69
N GLN A 273 -107.66 -7.80 -81.53
CA GLN A 273 -106.29 -8.27 -81.20
C GLN A 273 -105.33 -7.15 -80.76
N ASP A 274 -105.54 -5.92 -81.20
CA ASP A 274 -104.52 -4.85 -81.06
C ASP A 274 -104.48 -4.19 -79.66
N GLU A 275 -105.52 -4.38 -78.85
CA GLU A 275 -105.65 -3.72 -77.55
C GLU A 275 -104.73 -4.32 -76.45
N LYS A 276 -104.23 -5.55 -76.64
CA LYS A 276 -103.39 -6.26 -75.63
C LYS A 276 -101.93 -5.81 -75.62
N LEU A 277 -101.37 -5.42 -76.76
CA LEU A 277 -99.94 -5.09 -76.92
C LEU A 277 -99.51 -3.83 -76.14
N MET A 278 -100.42 -2.89 -75.89
CA MET A 278 -100.13 -1.65 -75.16
C MET A 278 -99.90 -1.84 -73.64
N PHE A 279 -100.39 -2.94 -73.05
CA PHE A 279 -100.27 -3.17 -71.60
C PHE A 279 -98.91 -3.75 -71.20
N GLU A 280 -98.32 -4.60 -72.03
CA GLU A 280 -97.07 -5.32 -71.74
C GLU A 280 -95.86 -4.37 -71.68
N ILE A 281 -95.78 -3.42 -72.62
CA ILE A 281 -94.72 -2.41 -72.72
C ILE A 281 -94.65 -1.50 -71.46
N SER A 282 -95.79 -1.29 -70.79
CA SER A 282 -95.90 -0.49 -69.57
C SER A 282 -95.32 -1.19 -68.33
N GLN A 283 -95.46 -2.51 -68.23
CA GLN A 283 -94.90 -3.26 -67.09
C GLN A 283 -93.38 -3.42 -67.19
N GLU A 284 -92.85 -3.65 -68.40
CA GLU A 284 -91.42 -3.85 -68.61
C GLU A 284 -90.60 -2.59 -68.24
N ASN A 285 -91.11 -1.39 -68.56
CA ASN A 285 -90.49 -0.12 -68.16
C ASN A 285 -90.47 0.08 -66.63
N LYS A 286 -91.49 -0.37 -65.90
CA LYS A 286 -91.47 -0.33 -64.42
C LYS A 286 -90.41 -1.27 -63.85
N ARG A 287 -90.27 -2.48 -64.42
CA ARG A 287 -89.29 -3.51 -64.00
C ARG A 287 -87.83 -3.00 -64.07
N MET A 288 -87.49 -2.21 -65.08
CA MET A 288 -86.12 -1.71 -65.30
C MET A 288 -85.73 -0.48 -64.48
N SER A 289 -86.69 0.21 -63.85
CA SER A 289 -86.44 1.43 -63.07
C SER A 289 -85.65 1.19 -61.77
N GLU A 290 -85.89 0.07 -61.10
CA GLU A 290 -85.30 -0.26 -59.80
C GLU A 290 -83.82 -0.72 -59.90
N PRO A 291 -83.44 -1.61 -60.85
CA PRO A 291 -82.04 -1.95 -61.10
C PRO A 291 -81.17 -0.72 -61.44
N LEU A 292 -81.69 0.20 -62.25
CA LEU A 292 -80.98 1.43 -62.62
C LEU A 292 -80.70 2.31 -61.39
N LYS A 293 -81.68 2.44 -60.48
CA LYS A 293 -81.53 3.21 -59.23
C LYS A 293 -80.49 2.60 -58.28
N ARG A 294 -80.44 1.26 -58.17
CA ARG A 294 -79.41 0.55 -57.39
C ARG A 294 -78.01 0.77 -57.98
N ALA A 295 -77.86 0.60 -59.30
CA ALA A 295 -76.58 0.81 -59.98
C ALA A 295 -76.03 2.24 -59.80
N LEU A 296 -76.88 3.27 -59.88
CA LEU A 296 -76.48 4.66 -59.64
C LEU A 296 -76.00 4.90 -58.20
N GLN A 297 -76.68 4.31 -57.20
CA GLN A 297 -76.25 4.40 -55.80
C GLN A 297 -74.91 3.72 -55.55
N ASP A 298 -74.66 2.57 -56.18
CA ASP A 298 -73.38 1.86 -56.01
C ASP A 298 -72.22 2.57 -56.72
N VAL A 299 -72.47 3.21 -57.88
CA VAL A 299 -71.50 4.12 -58.50
C VAL A 299 -71.16 5.31 -57.58
N GLU A 300 -72.14 5.87 -56.86
CA GLU A 300 -71.89 6.95 -55.91
C GLU A 300 -71.07 6.49 -54.69
N LYS A 301 -71.38 5.32 -54.12
CA LYS A 301 -70.58 4.70 -53.03
C LYS A 301 -69.15 4.43 -53.47
N LEU A 302 -68.95 3.82 -54.64
CA LEU A 302 -67.62 3.52 -55.17
C LEU A 302 -66.80 4.80 -55.41
N ARG A 303 -67.44 5.87 -55.90
CA ARG A 303 -66.79 7.20 -56.03
C ARG A 303 -66.37 7.80 -54.69
N LYS A 304 -67.14 7.61 -53.61
CA LYS A 304 -66.76 8.03 -52.25
C LYS A 304 -65.58 7.21 -51.73
N ASN A 305 -65.63 5.89 -51.86
CA ASN A 305 -64.55 4.99 -51.42
C ASN A 305 -63.22 5.27 -52.15
N ILE A 306 -63.27 5.62 -53.45
CA ILE A 306 -62.06 6.00 -54.21
C ILE A 306 -61.42 7.29 -53.67
N LYS A 307 -62.20 8.27 -53.18
CA LYS A 307 -61.66 9.48 -52.56
C LYS A 307 -60.97 9.19 -51.24
N VAL A 308 -61.64 8.45 -50.35
CA VAL A 308 -61.06 8.02 -49.07
C VAL A 308 -59.75 7.26 -49.28
N TYR A 309 -59.71 6.31 -50.20
CA TYR A 309 -58.48 5.58 -50.54
C TYR A 309 -57.37 6.49 -51.14
N GLN A 310 -57.72 7.58 -51.83
CA GLN A 310 -56.72 8.55 -52.31
C GLN A 310 -56.16 9.40 -51.17
N GLU A 311 -56.99 9.77 -50.20
CA GLU A 311 -56.62 10.50 -48.98
C GLU A 311 -55.71 9.63 -48.08
N GLU A 312 -56.16 8.42 -47.73
CA GLU A 312 -55.37 7.41 -46.98
C GLU A 312 -54.00 7.13 -47.63
N ARG A 313 -53.94 7.09 -48.98
CA ARG A 313 -52.68 6.86 -49.71
C ARG A 313 -51.73 8.07 -49.65
N ILE A 314 -52.24 9.28 -49.43
CA ILE A 314 -51.40 10.47 -49.19
C ILE A 314 -50.88 10.45 -47.75
N GLU A 315 -51.76 10.19 -46.78
CA GLU A 315 -51.39 10.06 -45.35
C GLU A 315 -50.37 8.94 -45.12
N LEU A 316 -50.50 7.80 -45.80
CA LEU A 316 -49.52 6.72 -45.74
C LEU A 316 -48.15 7.14 -46.30
N ARG A 317 -48.08 8.05 -47.27
CA ARG A 317 -46.79 8.58 -47.75
C ARG A 317 -46.19 9.58 -46.79
N THR A 318 -46.98 10.48 -46.20
CA THR A 318 -46.46 11.46 -45.23
C THR A 318 -45.98 10.74 -43.96
N ALA A 319 -46.74 9.76 -43.46
CA ALA A 319 -46.31 8.92 -42.35
C ALA A 319 -45.01 8.16 -42.65
N LYS A 320 -44.86 7.59 -43.86
CA LYS A 320 -43.60 6.92 -44.27
C LYS A 320 -42.41 7.88 -44.37
N ALA A 321 -42.62 9.10 -44.85
CA ALA A 321 -41.57 10.12 -44.90
C ALA A 321 -41.14 10.55 -43.49
N GLN A 322 -42.09 10.73 -42.57
CA GLN A 322 -41.81 11.02 -41.16
C GLN A 322 -41.08 9.88 -40.46
N LEU A 323 -41.46 8.63 -40.73
CA LEU A 323 -40.82 7.44 -40.17
C LEU A 323 -39.35 7.34 -40.62
N LEU A 324 -39.07 7.61 -41.90
CA LEU A 324 -37.70 7.59 -42.43
C LEU A 324 -36.82 8.69 -41.79
N VAL A 325 -37.35 9.89 -41.58
CA VAL A 325 -36.64 10.96 -40.83
C VAL A 325 -36.38 10.54 -39.39
N LEU A 326 -37.36 9.94 -38.71
CA LEU A 326 -37.19 9.42 -37.34
C LEU A 326 -36.18 8.26 -37.26
N GLU A 327 -36.07 7.42 -38.29
CA GLU A 327 -35.04 6.37 -38.38
C GLU A 327 -33.64 6.97 -38.53
N GLU A 328 -33.48 8.04 -39.33
CA GLU A 328 -32.22 8.78 -39.45
C GLU A 328 -31.84 9.50 -38.14
N GLU A 329 -32.79 10.18 -37.50
CA GLU A 329 -32.61 10.83 -36.18
C GLU A 329 -32.29 9.81 -35.06
N TYR A 330 -32.89 8.63 -35.09
CA TYR A 330 -32.57 7.56 -34.14
C TYR A 330 -31.17 7.00 -34.37
N ALA A 331 -30.76 6.84 -35.64
CA ALA A 331 -29.42 6.35 -35.98
C ALA A 331 -28.32 7.34 -35.57
N THR A 332 -28.51 8.65 -35.78
CA THR A 332 -27.56 9.67 -35.32
C THR A 332 -27.50 9.72 -33.80
N LEU A 333 -28.64 9.74 -33.11
CA LEU A 333 -28.70 9.77 -31.65
C LEU A 333 -28.09 8.51 -31.02
N SER A 334 -28.27 7.34 -31.63
CA SER A 334 -27.63 6.09 -31.17
C SER A 334 -26.11 6.14 -31.30
N TRP A 335 -25.58 6.74 -32.37
CA TRP A 335 -24.14 6.92 -32.55
C TRP A 335 -23.57 7.95 -31.57
N GLU A 336 -24.26 9.09 -31.38
CA GLU A 336 -23.87 10.09 -30.39
C GLU A 336 -23.85 9.53 -28.96
N TYR A 337 -24.84 8.69 -28.62
CA TYR A 337 -24.90 7.98 -27.34
C TYR A 337 -23.70 7.04 -27.15
N GLU A 338 -23.35 6.24 -28.15
CA GLU A 338 -22.20 5.32 -28.08
C GLU A 338 -20.88 6.10 -27.92
N VAL A 339 -20.68 7.18 -28.68
CA VAL A 339 -19.51 8.07 -28.56
C VAL A 339 -19.45 8.71 -27.17
N LEU A 340 -20.58 9.16 -26.63
CA LEU A 340 -20.64 9.76 -25.29
C LEU A 340 -20.35 8.73 -24.20
N GLN A 341 -20.83 7.48 -24.35
CA GLN A 341 -20.57 6.38 -23.43
C GLN A 341 -19.08 5.97 -23.44
N GLN A 342 -18.43 5.95 -24.60
CA GLN A 342 -16.98 5.73 -24.72
C GLN A 342 -16.18 6.85 -24.06
N ARG A 343 -16.55 8.12 -24.27
CA ARG A 343 -15.92 9.29 -23.60
C ARG A 343 -16.11 9.25 -22.09
N PHE A 344 -17.30 8.88 -21.61
CA PHE A 344 -17.57 8.73 -20.18
C PHE A 344 -16.67 7.66 -19.54
N ALA A 345 -16.53 6.50 -20.20
CA ALA A 345 -15.62 5.44 -19.73
C ALA A 345 -14.15 5.89 -19.69
N GLN A 346 -13.70 6.68 -20.66
CA GLN A 346 -12.35 7.28 -20.66
C GLN A 346 -12.16 8.23 -19.47
N VAL A 347 -13.07 9.19 -19.28
CA VAL A 347 -13.02 10.15 -18.15
C VAL A 347 -13.10 9.43 -16.79
N GLN A 348 -13.89 8.35 -16.69
CA GLN A 348 -13.98 7.56 -15.46
C GLN A 348 -12.65 6.83 -15.15
N ASN A 349 -11.95 6.33 -16.17
CA ASN A 349 -10.62 5.73 -16.00
C ASN A 349 -9.57 6.79 -15.62
N GLU A 350 -9.56 7.94 -16.29
CA GLU A 350 -8.68 9.07 -15.96
C GLU A 350 -8.89 9.57 -14.51
N TYR A 351 -10.15 9.67 -14.08
CA TYR A 351 -10.50 10.03 -12.71
C TYR A 351 -10.01 8.99 -11.69
N ALA A 352 -10.19 7.69 -12.00
CA ALA A 352 -9.71 6.61 -11.13
C ALA A 352 -8.18 6.64 -11.01
N GLU A 353 -7.46 6.79 -12.13
CA GLU A 353 -5.99 6.89 -12.14
C GLU A 353 -5.51 8.13 -11.36
N LEU A 354 -6.14 9.29 -11.56
CA LEU A 354 -5.79 10.53 -10.87
C LEU A 354 -6.04 10.41 -9.35
N ASN A 355 -7.14 9.78 -8.93
CA ASN A 355 -7.42 9.50 -7.53
C ASN A 355 -6.36 8.55 -6.93
N ASP A 356 -5.97 7.49 -7.65
CA ASP A 356 -4.90 6.57 -7.24
C ASP A 356 -3.55 7.29 -7.07
N GLN A 357 -3.18 8.14 -8.04
CA GLN A 357 -1.97 8.97 -7.97
C GLN A 357 -2.02 9.95 -6.79
N PHE A 358 -3.17 10.57 -6.54
CA PHE A 358 -3.40 11.48 -5.40
C PHE A 358 -3.26 10.76 -4.06
N GLN A 359 -3.88 9.59 -3.90
CA GLN A 359 -3.75 8.77 -2.68
C GLN A 359 -2.30 8.34 -2.43
N ARG A 360 -1.59 7.86 -3.46
CA ARG A 360 -0.16 7.52 -3.36
C ARG A 360 0.68 8.73 -2.93
N SER A 361 0.44 9.89 -3.53
CA SER A 361 1.12 11.15 -3.16
C SER A 361 0.88 11.54 -1.70
N ILE A 362 -0.37 11.41 -1.21
CA ILE A 362 -0.70 11.62 0.21
C ILE A 362 0.10 10.67 1.11
N TYR A 363 0.09 9.36 0.82
CA TYR A 363 0.83 8.39 1.65
C TYR A 363 2.34 8.66 1.65
N ASP A 364 2.91 9.02 0.50
CA ASP A 364 4.32 9.43 0.37
C ASP A 364 4.66 10.66 1.23
N VAL A 365 3.81 11.69 1.21
CA VAL A 365 3.98 12.92 2.00
C VAL A 365 3.80 12.63 3.49
N GLN A 366 2.80 11.83 3.86
CA GLN A 366 2.57 11.39 5.24
C GLN A 366 3.76 10.58 5.77
N GLN A 367 4.29 9.64 5.00
CA GLN A 367 5.45 8.83 5.38
C GLN A 367 6.70 9.70 5.56
N LYS A 368 7.01 10.58 4.60
CA LYS A 368 8.16 11.52 4.68
C LYS A 368 8.04 12.46 5.88
N THR A 369 6.84 12.97 6.14
CA THR A 369 6.58 13.87 7.28
C THR A 369 6.65 13.10 8.61
N GLY A 370 6.09 11.89 8.68
CA GLY A 370 6.17 11.01 9.85
C GLY A 370 7.61 10.63 10.21
N LEU A 371 8.42 10.25 9.22
CA LEU A 371 9.85 9.97 9.42
C LEU A 371 10.62 11.21 9.89
N LYS A 372 10.32 12.39 9.33
CA LYS A 372 10.93 13.66 9.77
C LYS A 372 10.54 14.00 11.21
N ASN A 373 9.27 13.81 11.58
CA ASN A 373 8.78 14.06 12.93
C ASN A 373 9.40 13.09 13.94
N LEU A 374 9.44 11.78 13.63
CA LEU A 374 10.11 10.78 14.46
C LEU A 374 11.60 11.07 14.65
N LEU A 375 12.30 11.56 13.61
CA LEU A 375 13.69 11.97 13.72
C LEU A 375 13.87 13.24 14.58
N LEU A 376 12.93 14.18 14.52
CA LEU A 376 12.94 15.37 15.38
C LEU A 376 12.63 15.02 16.84
N GLU A 377 11.69 14.11 17.08
CA GLU A 377 11.36 13.55 18.39
C GLU A 377 12.58 12.85 18.99
N LYS A 378 13.22 11.92 18.27
CA LYS A 378 14.45 11.24 18.75
C LYS A 378 15.63 12.19 18.97
N LYS A 379 15.72 13.29 18.21
CA LYS A 379 16.71 14.35 18.48
C LYS A 379 16.36 15.16 19.72
N MET A 380 15.08 15.43 19.97
CA MET A 380 14.62 16.09 21.19
C MET A 380 14.90 15.20 22.40
N ASP A 381 14.49 13.93 22.38
CA ASP A 381 14.78 12.93 23.42
C ASP A 381 16.28 12.92 23.78
N ALA A 382 17.15 12.82 22.77
CA ALA A 382 18.60 12.78 22.97
C ALA A 382 19.17 14.10 23.54
N MET A 383 18.60 15.25 23.16
CA MET A 383 18.97 16.55 23.72
C MET A 383 18.46 16.73 25.15
N THR A 384 17.26 16.25 25.47
CA THR A 384 16.70 16.23 26.83
C THR A 384 17.54 15.35 27.75
N ILE A 385 17.86 14.11 27.36
CA ILE A 385 18.74 13.22 28.15
C ILE A 385 20.12 13.88 28.37
N ARG A 386 20.66 14.56 27.35
CA ARG A 386 21.93 15.28 27.47
C ARG A 386 21.83 16.51 28.40
N LEU A 387 20.68 17.18 28.43
CA LEU A 387 20.41 18.28 29.36
C LEU A 387 20.33 17.75 30.79
N GLU A 388 19.53 16.70 31.03
CA GLU A 388 19.38 16.02 32.33
C GLU A 388 20.74 15.54 32.87
N GLN A 389 21.59 14.95 32.02
CA GLN A 389 22.96 14.59 32.38
C GLN A 389 23.80 15.80 32.79
N LYS A 390 23.69 16.92 32.07
CA LYS A 390 24.46 18.13 32.38
C LYS A 390 23.95 18.87 33.61
N ASP A 391 22.66 18.84 33.87
CA ASP A 391 22.07 19.36 35.11
C ASP A 391 22.45 18.48 36.31
N ALA A 392 22.50 17.15 36.15
CA ALA A 392 23.01 16.23 37.17
C ALA A 392 24.50 16.48 37.48
N GLU A 393 25.36 16.52 36.47
CA GLU A 393 26.79 16.87 36.63
C GLU A 393 26.97 18.24 37.31
N LEU A 394 26.19 19.25 36.91
CA LEU A 394 26.24 20.60 37.50
C LEU A 394 25.83 20.56 38.99
N ASN A 395 24.76 19.85 39.33
CA ASN A 395 24.32 19.69 40.71
C ASN A 395 25.36 18.98 41.58
N GLU A 396 26.02 17.93 41.07
CA GLU A 396 27.14 17.27 41.78
C GLU A 396 28.30 18.24 42.03
N VAL A 397 28.72 19.00 41.02
CA VAL A 397 29.80 20.00 41.16
C VAL A 397 29.43 21.08 42.18
N LEU A 398 28.19 21.57 42.18
CA LEU A 398 27.71 22.56 43.15
C LEU A 398 27.70 22.02 44.59
N LEU A 399 27.25 20.78 44.78
CA LEU A 399 27.30 20.08 46.08
C LEU A 399 28.73 19.89 46.58
N HIS A 400 29.66 19.50 45.71
CA HIS A 400 31.07 19.33 46.06
C HIS A 400 31.78 20.65 46.36
N ALA A 401 31.46 21.72 45.63
CA ALA A 401 32.10 23.03 45.78
C ALA A 401 31.66 23.80 47.03
N LYS A 402 30.54 23.42 47.68
CA LYS A 402 29.99 24.08 48.89
C LYS A 402 29.82 25.60 48.74
N LEU A 403 29.50 26.05 47.52
CA LEU A 403 29.25 27.45 47.22
C LEU A 403 27.93 27.92 47.84
N GLU A 404 27.87 29.17 48.30
CA GLU A 404 26.64 29.76 48.80
C GLU A 404 25.64 29.96 47.65
N PRO A 405 24.40 29.45 47.73
CA PRO A 405 23.44 29.48 46.61
C PRO A 405 23.23 30.86 46.01
N ALA A 406 23.13 31.89 46.85
CA ALA A 406 22.93 33.28 46.43
C ALA A 406 24.08 33.85 45.55
N ILE A 407 25.30 33.30 45.66
CA ILE A 407 26.43 33.68 44.81
C ILE A 407 26.35 32.95 43.46
N VAL A 408 25.98 31.67 43.48
CA VAL A 408 25.79 30.84 42.28
C VAL A 408 24.68 31.42 41.40
N ASP A 409 23.52 31.72 41.98
CA ASP A 409 22.38 32.30 41.25
C ASP A 409 22.72 33.67 40.63
N ARG A 410 23.49 34.51 41.34
CA ARG A 410 23.95 35.81 40.82
C ARG A 410 24.93 35.66 39.65
N VAL A 411 25.83 34.68 39.69
CA VAL A 411 26.76 34.39 38.59
C VAL A 411 26.02 33.78 37.40
N LYS A 412 25.06 32.87 37.65
CA LYS A 412 24.21 32.26 36.64
C LYS A 412 23.38 33.32 35.90
N GLY A 413 22.63 34.16 36.61
CA GLY A 413 21.84 35.24 36.00
C GLY A 413 22.70 36.19 35.16
N ARG A 414 23.88 36.61 35.65
CA ARG A 414 24.79 37.45 34.86
C ARG A 414 25.35 36.74 33.62
N LEU A 415 25.54 35.42 33.67
CA LEU A 415 25.96 34.64 32.51
C LEU A 415 24.81 34.50 31.50
N ASP A 416 23.59 34.27 31.98
CA ASP A 416 22.37 34.19 31.16
C ASP A 416 22.11 35.52 30.44
N ASP A 417 22.29 36.68 31.11
CA ASP A 417 22.21 38.01 30.49
C ASP A 417 23.26 38.19 29.36
N ILE A 418 24.51 37.77 29.60
CA ILE A 418 25.58 37.84 28.59
C ILE A 418 25.28 36.91 27.40
N MET A 419 24.73 35.72 27.66
CA MET A 419 24.32 34.78 26.62
C MET A 419 23.12 35.31 25.83
N ALA A 420 22.15 35.94 26.48
CA ALA A 420 21.00 36.57 25.84
C ALA A 420 21.44 37.70 24.90
N ASN A 421 22.30 38.60 25.37
CA ASN A 421 22.85 39.69 24.56
C ASN A 421 23.63 39.15 23.35
N LYS A 422 24.54 38.19 23.53
CA LYS A 422 25.27 37.58 22.40
C LYS A 422 24.36 36.87 21.40
N ASN A 423 23.29 36.24 21.87
CA ASN A 423 22.29 35.62 21.00
C ASN A 423 21.46 36.67 20.24
N GLN A 424 21.27 37.87 20.79
CA GLN A 424 20.69 39.00 20.08
C GLN A 424 21.66 39.55 19.02
N ASP A 425 22.92 39.82 19.39
CA ASP A 425 23.97 40.26 18.46
C ASP A 425 24.10 39.31 17.26
N LEU A 426 24.08 37.99 17.50
CA LEU A 426 24.11 36.97 16.45
C LEU A 426 22.90 37.08 15.51
N ARG A 427 21.68 37.24 16.03
CA ARG A 427 20.46 37.41 15.21
C ARG A 427 20.46 38.72 14.43
N GLU A 428 21.10 39.76 14.93
CA GLU A 428 21.25 41.05 14.23
C GLU A 428 22.26 40.91 13.09
N LEU A 429 23.43 40.31 13.35
CA LEU A 429 24.44 39.99 12.32
C LEU A 429 23.90 39.02 11.24
N GLU A 430 23.09 38.03 11.60
CA GLU A 430 22.42 37.14 10.63
C GLU A 430 21.46 37.92 9.70
N LYS A 431 20.70 38.88 10.24
CA LYS A 431 19.81 39.75 9.44
C LYS A 431 20.61 40.68 8.54
N GLU A 432 21.69 41.29 9.03
CA GLU A 432 22.58 42.12 8.23
C GLU A 432 23.22 41.32 7.10
N MET A 433 23.70 40.11 7.39
CA MET A 433 24.27 39.19 6.40
C MET A 433 23.24 38.80 5.32
N ALA A 434 21.98 38.52 5.71
CA ALA A 434 20.89 38.27 4.77
C ALA A 434 20.56 39.50 3.91
N ASN A 435 20.58 40.70 4.50
CA ASN A 435 20.37 41.96 3.78
C ASN A 435 21.49 42.23 2.77
N VAL A 436 22.76 42.02 3.15
CA VAL A 436 23.92 42.15 2.25
C VAL A 436 23.83 41.14 1.10
N ALA A 437 23.45 39.89 1.38
CA ALA A 437 23.25 38.87 0.34
C ALA A 437 22.12 39.24 -0.65
N ARG A 438 21.01 39.82 -0.15
CA ARG A 438 19.93 40.36 -0.98
C ARG A 438 20.42 41.51 -1.87
N LEU A 439 21.10 42.50 -1.29
CA LEU A 439 21.66 43.64 -2.03
C LEU A 439 22.70 43.20 -3.07
N GLN A 440 23.53 42.19 -2.76
CA GLN A 440 24.48 41.62 -3.72
C GLN A 440 23.77 40.96 -4.91
N LYS A 441 22.65 40.25 -4.68
CA LYS A 441 21.84 39.65 -5.76
C LYS A 441 21.14 40.72 -6.60
N GLU A 442 20.61 41.76 -5.97
CA GLU A 442 20.00 42.91 -6.66
C GLU A 442 21.03 43.67 -7.51
N LEU A 443 22.25 43.86 -6.98
CA LEU A 443 23.37 44.46 -7.73
C LEU A 443 23.80 43.60 -8.92
N ALA A 444 23.91 42.28 -8.75
CA ALA A 444 24.24 41.37 -9.86
C ALA A 444 23.18 41.42 -10.96
N SER A 445 21.89 41.40 -10.59
CA SER A 445 20.79 41.52 -11.55
C SER A 445 20.75 42.89 -12.25
N ALA A 446 21.07 43.97 -11.55
CA ALA A 446 21.19 45.30 -12.15
C ALA A 446 22.42 45.43 -13.08
N MET A 447 23.53 44.77 -12.75
CA MET A 447 24.71 44.68 -13.61
C MET A 447 24.40 43.88 -14.88
N GLU A 448 23.77 42.71 -14.77
CA GLU A 448 23.30 41.90 -15.91
C GLU A 448 22.40 42.73 -16.84
N LEU A 449 21.41 43.44 -16.27
CA LEU A 449 20.52 44.31 -17.03
C LEU A 449 21.30 45.41 -17.77
N LYS A 450 22.20 46.13 -17.10
CA LYS A 450 23.00 47.19 -17.73
C LYS A 450 23.97 46.67 -18.79
N MET A 451 24.57 45.51 -18.58
CA MET A 451 25.45 44.88 -19.58
C MET A 451 24.67 44.49 -20.83
N SER A 452 23.43 43.99 -20.66
CA SER A 452 22.53 43.73 -21.78
C SER A 452 22.09 45.00 -22.52
N GLU A 453 21.86 46.12 -21.83
CA GLU A 453 21.57 47.42 -22.47
C GLU A 453 22.73 47.92 -23.35
N TYR A 454 23.98 47.67 -22.94
CA TYR A 454 25.18 48.01 -23.72
C TYR A 454 25.55 46.95 -24.79
N GLY A 455 24.73 45.91 -24.98
CA GLY A 455 24.95 44.89 -26.01
C GLY A 455 26.09 43.91 -25.70
N LEU A 456 26.46 43.74 -24.42
CA LEU A 456 27.47 42.79 -23.95
C LEU A 456 26.77 41.54 -23.35
N PRO A 457 26.74 40.39 -24.05
CA PRO A 457 26.14 39.17 -23.52
C PRO A 457 26.96 38.64 -22.33
N PHE A 458 26.27 38.25 -21.25
CA PHE A 458 26.93 37.81 -20.01
C PHE A 458 27.80 36.55 -20.21
N ASP A 459 27.48 35.73 -21.21
CA ASP A 459 28.23 34.53 -21.60
C ASP A 459 29.62 34.83 -22.18
N GLU A 460 29.86 36.03 -22.72
CA GLU A 460 31.15 36.40 -23.36
C GLU A 460 32.25 36.76 -22.36
N LEU A 461 31.92 37.05 -21.10
CA LEU A 461 32.88 37.51 -20.10
C LEU A 461 33.72 36.39 -19.46
N GLY A 462 33.33 35.13 -19.64
CA GLY A 462 34.12 33.96 -19.17
C GLY A 462 34.19 33.77 -17.65
N PHE A 463 33.51 34.61 -16.85
CA PHE A 463 33.36 34.45 -15.40
C PHE A 463 31.89 34.56 -14.99
N THR A 464 31.47 33.72 -14.04
CA THR A 464 30.14 33.80 -13.42
C THR A 464 30.22 34.59 -12.13
N THR A 465 29.21 35.42 -11.86
CA THR A 465 29.02 36.08 -10.57
C THR A 465 28.72 35.03 -9.51
N ALA A 466 29.73 34.69 -8.69
CA ALA A 466 29.58 33.76 -7.60
C ALA A 466 28.70 34.36 -6.49
N VAL A 467 27.38 34.21 -6.62
CA VAL A 467 26.43 34.42 -5.53
C VAL A 467 26.72 33.36 -4.47
N ARG A 468 27.55 33.70 -3.48
CA ARG A 468 27.86 32.84 -2.35
C ARG A 468 26.56 32.62 -1.56
N GLY A 469 25.93 31.47 -1.79
CA GLY A 469 24.86 30.97 -0.93
C GLY A 469 25.41 30.74 0.47
N LEU A 470 25.21 31.71 1.36
CA LEU A 470 25.64 31.64 2.75
C LEU A 470 24.79 30.59 3.47
N GLY A 471 25.39 29.42 3.69
CA GLY A 471 24.69 28.25 4.22
C GLY A 471 25.43 26.91 4.09
N GLN A 472 26.49 26.81 3.27
CA GLN A 472 27.36 25.63 3.24
C GLN A 472 28.68 25.88 4.00
N PRO A 473 29.00 25.09 5.06
CA PRO A 473 30.37 25.04 5.58
C PRO A 473 31.29 24.43 4.51
N ALA A 474 32.53 24.95 4.41
CA ALA A 474 33.47 24.50 3.39
C ALA A 474 33.83 23.00 3.57
N PRO A 475 33.90 22.21 2.48
CA PRO A 475 34.35 20.83 2.56
C PRO A 475 35.87 20.79 2.80
N ALA A 476 36.26 20.62 4.06
CA ALA A 476 37.64 20.33 4.41
C ALA A 476 38.01 18.91 3.98
N GLY A 477 38.97 18.78 3.06
CA GLY A 477 39.63 17.51 2.74
C GLY A 477 39.19 16.82 1.45
N ALA A 478 39.85 17.17 0.34
CA ALA A 478 39.91 16.31 -0.85
C ALA A 478 41.24 16.53 -1.61
N ILE A 479 42.34 15.97 -1.09
CA ILE A 479 43.52 15.74 -1.92
C ILE A 479 43.11 14.73 -2.99
N LYS A 480 43.06 15.14 -4.26
CA LYS A 480 42.92 14.22 -5.39
C LYS A 480 44.15 14.28 -6.27
N SER A 481 44.89 13.17 -6.21
CA SER A 481 45.95 12.80 -7.13
C SER A 481 45.48 12.83 -8.59
N ILE A 482 46.37 13.28 -9.47
CA ILE A 482 46.25 13.16 -10.92
C ILE A 482 46.25 11.67 -11.29
N GLY A 483 45.28 11.25 -12.11
CA GLY A 483 45.14 9.89 -12.61
C GLY A 483 44.16 9.85 -13.79
N ALA A 484 44.58 9.27 -14.92
CA ALA A 484 43.93 9.43 -16.22
C ALA A 484 42.92 8.32 -16.57
N THR A 485 42.32 8.47 -17.76
CA THR A 485 41.35 7.58 -18.45
C THR A 485 39.92 7.56 -17.87
N GLY A 486 38.85 7.45 -18.66
CA GLY A 486 38.75 7.46 -20.13
C GLY A 486 37.70 6.48 -20.66
N ALA A 487 36.45 6.91 -20.86
CA ALA A 487 35.44 6.24 -21.68
C ALA A 487 34.23 7.16 -21.93
N ALA A 488 33.59 7.03 -23.09
CA ALA A 488 32.43 7.81 -23.49
C ALA A 488 31.14 6.98 -23.43
N SER A 489 29.99 7.64 -23.20
CA SER A 489 28.72 7.25 -23.83
C SER A 489 27.71 8.39 -23.79
N MET A 490 27.13 8.71 -24.95
CA MET A 490 25.95 9.58 -25.03
C MET A 490 24.75 8.97 -24.28
N LEU A 491 23.85 9.81 -23.78
CA LEU A 491 22.40 9.63 -23.99
C LEU A 491 21.64 10.94 -23.79
N LYS A 492 20.53 11.08 -24.51
CA LYS A 492 19.90 12.37 -24.85
C LYS A 492 19.03 12.91 -23.71
N LYS A 493 19.11 14.22 -23.45
CA LYS A 493 18.07 14.95 -22.68
C LYS A 493 16.75 14.92 -23.48
N LYS A 494 15.70 14.33 -22.92
CA LYS A 494 14.31 14.66 -23.30
C LYS A 494 13.89 15.92 -22.55
N THR A 495 13.69 17.01 -23.25
CA THR A 495 13.01 18.20 -22.73
C THR A 495 11.49 17.95 -22.72
N ALA A 496 10.84 18.22 -21.59
CA ALA A 496 9.39 18.25 -21.53
C ALA A 496 8.89 19.59 -22.09
N HIS A 497 8.07 19.56 -23.14
CA HIS A 497 7.33 20.73 -23.60
C HIS A 497 5.99 20.80 -22.87
N ALA A 498 5.67 21.96 -22.32
CA ALA A 498 4.30 22.31 -21.95
C ALA A 498 3.47 22.59 -23.21
N PRO A 499 2.20 22.17 -23.27
CA PRO A 499 1.30 22.55 -24.37
C PRO A 499 0.79 23.98 -24.17
N LEU A 500 0.98 24.82 -25.19
CA LEU A 500 0.30 26.10 -25.32
C LEU A 500 -1.18 25.89 -25.65
N ALA A 501 -2.05 26.74 -25.11
CA ALA A 501 -3.43 26.83 -25.55
C ALA A 501 -3.50 27.33 -27.00
N ALA A 502 -4.40 26.76 -27.79
CA ALA A 502 -4.72 27.22 -29.13
C ALA A 502 -6.23 27.40 -29.26
N GLU A 503 -6.67 28.64 -29.50
CA GLU A 503 -8.02 28.94 -29.95
C GLU A 503 -8.24 28.34 -31.34
N ILE A 504 -9.42 27.76 -31.58
CA ILE A 504 -9.86 27.40 -32.93
C ILE A 504 -11.20 28.09 -33.19
N SER A 505 -11.15 29.11 -34.05
CA SER A 505 -12.31 29.84 -34.54
C SER A 505 -13.27 28.96 -35.34
N ALA A 506 -14.55 29.29 -35.25
CA ALA A 506 -15.62 28.63 -35.99
C ALA A 506 -15.44 28.72 -37.51
N LEU A 507 -15.75 27.62 -38.21
CA LEU A 507 -15.81 27.52 -39.67
C LEU A 507 -17.24 27.17 -40.09
N SER A 508 -18.00 28.17 -40.52
CA SER A 508 -19.31 28.00 -41.17
C SER A 508 -19.16 27.49 -42.61
N PRO A 509 -20.02 26.58 -43.07
CA PRO A 509 -20.19 26.32 -44.50
C PRO A 509 -21.50 26.92 -45.03
N SER A 510 -21.43 28.14 -45.58
CA SER A 510 -22.44 28.64 -46.51
C SER A 510 -22.04 28.28 -47.93
N LYS A 511 -22.82 27.45 -48.63
CA LYS A 511 -22.79 27.44 -50.10
C LYS A 511 -24.16 27.10 -50.70
N ALA A 512 -24.86 28.15 -51.11
CA ALA A 512 -26.04 28.02 -51.95
C ALA A 512 -25.68 27.49 -53.34
N ILE A 513 -26.53 26.64 -53.89
CA ILE A 513 -26.61 26.38 -55.34
C ILE A 513 -28.03 26.76 -55.76
N GLY A 514 -28.15 27.83 -56.54
CA GLY A 514 -29.42 28.26 -57.09
C GLY A 514 -29.71 27.57 -58.42
N VAL A 515 -30.93 27.07 -58.58
CA VAL A 515 -31.54 26.86 -59.90
C VAL A 515 -32.95 27.44 -59.83
N GLY A 516 -33.12 28.64 -60.41
CA GLY A 516 -34.41 29.30 -60.55
C GLY A 516 -34.54 29.87 -61.95
N SER A 517 -35.43 29.29 -62.75
CA SER A 517 -35.82 29.84 -64.06
C SER A 517 -37.22 29.39 -64.43
N SER A 518 -38.15 30.35 -64.52
CA SER A 518 -39.48 30.25 -65.16
C SER A 518 -40.46 29.20 -64.57
N ASN A 519 -41.78 29.34 -64.64
CA ASN A 519 -42.58 30.29 -65.43
C ASN A 519 -43.92 30.66 -64.75
N GLN A 520 -44.53 31.70 -65.30
CA GLN A 520 -45.88 32.25 -65.08
C GLN A 520 -47.00 31.29 -64.61
N THR A 521 -47.86 31.77 -63.70
CA THR A 521 -49.31 32.08 -63.90
C THR A 521 -50.01 32.12 -62.53
N SER A 522 -51.13 32.77 -62.24
CA SER A 522 -51.91 33.90 -62.78
C SER A 522 -53.28 33.82 -62.06
N ARG A 523 -53.77 34.95 -61.54
CA ARG A 523 -55.18 35.25 -61.22
C ARG A 523 -55.88 34.65 -59.97
N LYS A 524 -56.43 35.63 -59.23
CA LYS A 524 -57.64 35.65 -58.39
C LYS A 524 -57.55 35.07 -56.98
#